data_AF-A0A1I5ZY24-F1
#
_entry.id   AF-A0A1I5ZY24-F1
#
_cell.length_a   1.000
_cell.length_b   1.000
_cell.length_c   1.000
_cell.angle_alpha   90.00
_cell.angle_beta   90.00
_cell.angle_gamma   90.00
#
_symmetry.space_group_name_H-M   'P 1'
#
loop_
_entity.id
_entity.type
_entity.pdbx_description
1 polymer ?
#
loop_
_entity_poly.entity_id
_entity_poly.type
_entity_poly.pdbx_seq_one_letter_code
_entity_poly.pdbx_strand_id
1 'polypeptide(L)'
;MNKEWFDNELLEIEVPQVEVMTAIKKGIAEGRNEKVRIARKTKVKKAGIITATAASLLLASGFIFTPMTKVLASVPLIGAIYDDFHSQEGKQLAASNLVTELNEKAISNGVAVTITSAYYDGNIIGVTFRAEGDITKNHAPDNSPESGYSFHIFDGNEQKQWAGTRESLQKKDGNYIGAFTLEYSEKEWPTAFTLPVTFTNMGGVQGEWTFDIPIKQLPVKKILTNTESVSSDGVYGLKMSSILIGKTNTSFHYEATMPEYDSVSLRIFDDQGNQIDENFASSKKANFSSKMINDAKYLMIYPEFDRDEFPTIQKLNRNTFKVESARFGYNINVNNVRQSGSTVSLDLEIGNVNHEHFRKDIVRNFAENFQLVNSDAEAVRKGLKGQEFYTQLKSESLLSAHSVKKVGESVFNLTFKIENNAVFEDYSIMVPFGVFSMNEESIKLEPIKIELK
;
A
#
# COMPACT_ATOMS: atom_id res chain seq x y z
N MET A 1 -34.66 -9.30 36.16
CA MET A 1 -34.09 -10.48 36.86
C MET A 1 -33.45 -9.95 38.13
N ASN A 2 -33.94 -10.37 39.31
CA ASN A 2 -33.62 -9.72 40.58
C ASN A 2 -32.28 -10.23 41.14
N LYS A 3 -31.37 -9.32 41.49
CA LYS A 3 -29.97 -9.58 41.90
C LYS A 3 -29.88 -10.38 43.20
N GLU A 4 -30.88 -10.24 44.06
CA GLU A 4 -31.01 -10.95 45.35
C GLU A 4 -31.17 -12.48 45.20
N TRP A 5 -31.65 -12.97 44.05
CA TRP A 5 -31.73 -14.42 43.81
C TRP A 5 -30.35 -15.05 43.59
N PHE A 6 -29.43 -14.32 42.95
CA PHE A 6 -28.10 -14.84 42.62
C PHE A 6 -27.17 -14.92 43.84
N ASP A 7 -27.32 -13.96 44.77
CA ASP A 7 -26.47 -13.87 45.96
C ASP A 7 -26.84 -14.94 47.01
N ASN A 8 -28.11 -15.40 47.04
CA ASN A 8 -28.55 -16.47 47.94
C ASN A 8 -28.07 -17.86 47.47
N GLU A 9 -28.06 -18.13 46.16
CA GLU A 9 -27.63 -19.43 45.61
C GLU A 9 -26.11 -19.66 45.74
N LEU A 10 -25.30 -18.59 45.80
CA LEU A 10 -23.85 -18.67 45.98
C LEU A 10 -23.42 -19.05 47.39
N LEU A 11 -24.29 -18.87 48.39
CA LEU A 11 -24.01 -19.20 49.79
C LEU A 11 -24.35 -20.66 50.16
N GLU A 12 -25.05 -21.39 49.28
CA GLU A 12 -25.42 -22.80 49.49
C GLU A 12 -24.44 -23.81 48.87
N ILE A 13 -23.36 -23.35 48.23
CA ILE A 13 -22.35 -24.27 47.68
C ILE A 13 -21.46 -24.76 48.84
N GLU A 14 -21.77 -25.93 49.39
CA GLU A 14 -20.90 -26.64 50.33
C GLU A 14 -19.58 -27.02 49.65
N VAL A 15 -18.52 -26.26 49.96
CA VAL A 15 -17.17 -26.60 49.53
C VAL A 15 -16.60 -27.67 50.47
N PRO A 16 -16.15 -28.84 49.97
CA PRO A 16 -15.55 -29.89 50.80
C PRO A 16 -14.14 -29.47 51.24
N GLN A 17 -14.08 -28.59 52.23
CA GLN A 17 -12.86 -27.99 52.81
C GLN A 17 -11.80 -29.05 53.16
N VAL A 18 -12.25 -30.23 53.63
CA VAL A 18 -11.39 -31.35 54.01
C VAL A 18 -10.67 -31.95 52.80
N GLU A 19 -11.36 -32.14 51.68
CA GLU A 19 -10.77 -32.70 50.46
C GLU A 19 -9.79 -31.72 49.82
N VAL A 20 -10.16 -30.44 49.76
CA VAL A 20 -9.30 -29.36 49.26
C VAL A 20 -8.02 -29.26 50.09
N MET A 21 -8.14 -29.27 51.42
CA MET A 21 -6.97 -29.15 52.29
C MET A 21 -6.10 -30.43 52.28
N THR A 22 -6.71 -31.59 52.05
CA THR A 22 -5.98 -32.85 51.85
C THR A 22 -5.18 -32.83 50.54
N ALA A 23 -5.77 -32.33 49.45
CA ALA A 23 -5.09 -32.19 48.17
C ALA A 23 -3.91 -31.20 48.26
N ILE A 24 -4.07 -30.08 48.97
CA ILE A 24 -2.99 -29.10 49.21
C ILE A 24 -1.85 -29.73 50.01
N LYS A 25 -2.15 -30.44 51.11
CA LYS A 25 -1.13 -31.12 51.92
C LYS A 25 -0.39 -32.20 51.11
N LYS A 26 -1.11 -32.96 50.28
CA LYS A 26 -0.52 -33.98 49.41
C LYS A 26 0.42 -33.35 48.37
N GLY A 27 0.01 -32.27 47.71
CA GLY A 27 0.84 -31.54 46.75
C GLY A 27 2.12 -30.95 47.38
N ILE A 28 2.03 -30.41 48.60
CA ILE A 28 3.20 -29.89 49.33
C ILE A 28 4.17 -31.04 49.70
N ALA A 29 3.66 -32.20 50.11
CA ALA A 29 4.47 -33.36 50.44
C ALA A 29 5.19 -33.96 49.20
N GLU A 30 4.48 -34.07 48.08
CA GLU A 30 5.04 -34.54 46.80
C GLU A 30 6.11 -33.57 46.28
N GLY A 31 5.87 -32.25 46.37
CA GLY A 31 6.85 -31.22 45.98
C GLY A 31 8.11 -31.17 46.86
N ARG A 32 8.01 -31.50 48.15
CA ARG A 32 9.18 -31.62 49.04
C ARG A 32 10.03 -32.85 48.73
N ASN A 33 9.39 -33.97 48.36
CA ASN A 33 10.10 -35.21 48.05
C ASN A 33 10.82 -35.17 46.69
N GLU A 34 10.32 -34.42 45.70
CA GLU A 34 10.99 -34.25 44.40
C GLU A 34 12.29 -33.42 44.55
N LYS A 35 12.31 -32.39 45.42
CA LYS A 35 13.52 -31.58 45.69
C LYS A 35 14.64 -32.37 46.39
N VAL A 36 14.31 -33.36 47.22
CA VAL A 36 15.30 -34.23 47.89
C VAL A 36 15.85 -35.31 46.93
N ARG A 37 15.04 -35.76 45.96
CA ARG A 37 15.43 -36.76 44.95
C ARG A 37 16.40 -36.19 43.89
N ILE A 38 16.25 -34.91 43.55
CA ILE A 38 17.14 -34.20 42.61
C ILE A 38 18.51 -33.87 43.26
N ALA A 39 18.54 -33.57 44.56
CA ALA A 39 19.77 -33.19 45.27
C ALA A 39 20.77 -34.33 45.53
N ARG A 40 20.41 -35.61 45.31
CA ARG A 40 21.28 -36.79 45.57
C ARG A 40 21.95 -37.40 44.33
N LYS A 41 21.71 -36.90 43.11
CA LYS A 41 22.27 -37.49 41.87
C LYS A 41 23.43 -36.73 41.22
N THR A 42 23.87 -35.59 41.76
CA THR A 42 24.99 -34.81 41.18
C THR A 42 26.23 -34.85 42.08
N LYS A 43 26.94 -35.98 42.06
CA LYS A 43 28.35 -36.08 42.45
C LYS A 43 29.12 -36.93 41.44
N VAL A 44 29.43 -36.39 40.26
CA VAL A 44 30.64 -36.74 39.50
C VAL A 44 31.20 -35.47 38.87
N LYS A 45 32.53 -35.37 38.89
CA LYS A 45 33.36 -34.18 38.81
C LYS A 45 33.55 -33.65 37.38
N LYS A 46 33.62 -32.31 37.29
CA LYS A 46 34.50 -31.44 36.49
C LYS A 46 35.12 -32.03 35.20
N ALA A 47 34.74 -31.45 34.07
CA ALA A 47 35.66 -31.15 32.96
C ALA A 47 35.11 -29.95 32.16
N GLY A 48 35.99 -29.01 31.82
CA GLY A 48 35.83 -28.14 30.65
C GLY A 48 35.14 -26.79 30.88
N ILE A 49 35.94 -25.81 31.29
CA ILE A 49 35.75 -24.38 30.94
C ILE A 49 35.51 -24.29 29.43
N ILE A 50 34.45 -23.60 29.01
CA ILE A 50 34.31 -22.77 27.79
C ILE A 50 32.86 -22.22 27.78
N THR A 51 32.70 -20.96 27.36
CA THR A 51 31.45 -20.22 27.04
C THR A 51 30.49 -19.77 28.17
N ALA A 52 31.01 -19.01 29.13
CA ALA A 52 30.20 -18.01 29.87
C ALA A 52 29.90 -16.76 29.02
N THR A 53 29.39 -16.97 27.81
CA THR A 53 28.87 -15.91 26.91
C THR A 53 27.57 -16.34 26.22
N ALA A 54 27.10 -17.57 26.45
CA ALA A 54 25.80 -18.05 25.96
C ALA A 54 24.64 -17.79 26.94
N ALA A 55 24.93 -17.54 28.22
CA ALA A 55 23.90 -17.27 29.24
C ALA A 55 23.30 -15.85 29.14
N SER A 56 23.92 -14.95 28.37
CA SER A 56 23.35 -13.64 28.02
C SER A 56 22.55 -13.66 26.71
N LEU A 57 22.64 -14.74 25.92
CA LEU A 57 21.87 -14.94 24.68
C LEU A 57 20.56 -15.71 24.93
N LEU A 58 20.46 -16.42 26.05
CA LEU A 58 19.23 -17.16 26.43
C LEU A 58 18.16 -16.29 27.12
N LEU A 59 18.47 -15.01 27.37
CA LEU A 59 17.45 -14.01 27.74
C LEU A 59 16.93 -13.21 26.53
N ALA A 60 17.39 -13.54 25.32
CA ALA A 60 16.93 -12.93 24.06
C ALA A 60 16.12 -13.89 23.16
N SER A 61 15.90 -15.14 23.56
CA SER A 61 15.23 -16.16 22.72
C SER A 61 14.01 -16.81 23.37
N GLY A 62 13.26 -16.04 24.16
CA GLY A 62 12.08 -16.50 24.90
C GLY A 62 10.74 -16.35 24.16
N PHE A 63 10.70 -16.40 22.82
CA PHE A 63 9.43 -16.59 22.12
C PHE A 63 9.06 -18.07 22.15
N ILE A 64 8.16 -18.43 23.06
CA ILE A 64 7.48 -19.72 23.02
C ILE A 64 6.49 -19.67 21.85
N PHE A 65 6.97 -19.97 20.64
CA PHE A 65 6.11 -20.23 19.49
C PHE A 65 5.47 -21.61 19.70
N THR A 66 4.17 -21.62 19.99
CA THR A 66 3.38 -22.86 19.94
C THR A 66 2.27 -22.63 18.93
N PRO A 67 2.20 -23.37 17.80
CA PRO A 67 1.07 -23.29 16.91
C PRO A 67 -0.13 -23.94 17.62
N MET A 68 -0.97 -23.14 18.28
CA MET A 68 -2.19 -23.63 18.91
C MET A 68 -3.28 -23.82 17.85
N THR A 69 -3.29 -25.00 17.24
CA THR A 69 -4.38 -25.48 16.39
C THR A 69 -5.55 -25.97 17.25
N LYS A 70 -6.30 -25.05 17.87
CA LYS A 70 -7.69 -25.27 18.32
C LYS A 70 -8.50 -23.97 18.23
N VAL A 71 -9.18 -23.79 17.10
CA VAL A 71 -10.20 -22.77 16.90
C VAL A 71 -11.43 -23.15 17.73
N LEU A 72 -11.79 -22.36 18.74
CA LEU A 72 -13.16 -22.27 19.24
C LEU A 72 -13.40 -21.03 20.15
N ALA A 73 -14.44 -20.29 19.73
CA ALA A 73 -15.47 -19.59 20.53
C ALA A 73 -15.30 -18.12 20.99
N SER A 74 -14.30 -17.34 20.56
CA SER A 74 -14.28 -15.91 20.92
C SER A 74 -13.71 -14.96 19.86
N VAL A 75 -13.80 -15.33 18.57
CA VAL A 75 -13.59 -14.33 17.52
C VAL A 75 -14.85 -13.46 17.47
N PRO A 76 -14.75 -12.11 17.53
CA PRO A 76 -15.84 -11.23 17.12
C PRO A 76 -16.38 -11.69 15.77
N LEU A 77 -17.64 -11.40 15.44
CA LEU A 77 -18.18 -11.65 14.11
C LEU A 77 -17.19 -11.07 13.08
N ILE A 78 -16.36 -11.89 12.42
CA ILE A 78 -15.22 -11.43 11.60
C ILE A 78 -15.69 -10.45 10.53
N GLY A 79 -16.89 -10.68 10.01
CA GLY A 79 -17.58 -9.77 9.11
C GLY A 79 -17.74 -8.36 9.66
N ALA A 80 -17.91 -8.18 10.97
CA ALA A 80 -18.00 -6.87 11.60
C ALA A 80 -16.67 -6.11 11.60
N ILE A 81 -15.52 -6.80 11.70
CA ILE A 81 -14.21 -6.13 11.58
C ILE A 81 -14.03 -5.62 10.15
N TYR A 82 -14.36 -6.43 9.14
CA TYR A 82 -14.34 -5.96 7.75
C TYR A 82 -15.33 -4.82 7.50
N ASP A 83 -16.49 -4.83 8.17
CA ASP A 83 -17.49 -3.76 8.06
C ASP A 83 -17.00 -2.43 8.65
N ASP A 84 -16.26 -2.46 9.77
CA ASP A 84 -15.67 -1.28 10.40
C ASP A 84 -14.64 -0.56 9.49
N PHE A 85 -14.02 -1.32 8.58
CA PHE A 85 -13.07 -0.82 7.58
C PHE A 85 -13.72 -0.62 6.21
N HIS A 86 -15.04 -0.77 6.10
CA HIS A 86 -15.77 -0.69 4.83
C HIS A 86 -15.23 -1.61 3.72
N SER A 87 -14.54 -2.70 4.08
CA SER A 87 -14.03 -3.70 3.13
C SER A 87 -15.19 -4.59 2.66
N GLN A 88 -15.77 -4.25 1.52
CA GLN A 88 -16.89 -5.00 0.96
C GLN A 88 -16.48 -6.43 0.58
N GLU A 89 -15.26 -6.61 0.08
CA GLU A 89 -14.70 -7.90 -0.31
C GLU A 89 -14.56 -8.81 0.91
N GLY A 90 -13.89 -8.32 1.95
CA GLY A 90 -13.70 -9.06 3.20
C GLY A 90 -15.03 -9.39 3.87
N LYS A 91 -15.98 -8.45 3.87
CA LYS A 91 -17.34 -8.66 4.39
C LYS A 91 -18.08 -9.76 3.62
N GLN A 92 -18.04 -9.73 2.29
CA GLN A 92 -18.70 -10.73 1.45
C GLN A 92 -18.10 -12.13 1.65
N LEU A 93 -16.76 -12.22 1.72
CA LEU A 93 -16.06 -13.47 1.96
C LEU A 93 -16.35 -14.02 3.36
N ALA A 94 -16.36 -13.15 4.38
CA ALA A 94 -16.69 -13.55 5.75
C ALA A 94 -18.13 -14.07 5.85
N ALA A 95 -19.10 -13.38 5.24
CA ALA A 95 -20.49 -13.83 5.19
C ALA A 95 -20.67 -15.17 4.47
N SER A 96 -19.74 -15.51 3.57
CA SER A 96 -19.74 -16.77 2.81
C SER A 96 -18.87 -17.87 3.45
N ASN A 97 -18.32 -17.66 4.65
CA ASN A 97 -17.37 -18.56 5.31
C ASN A 97 -16.12 -18.88 4.45
N LEU A 98 -15.66 -17.90 3.66
CA LEU A 98 -14.50 -18.01 2.78
C LEU A 98 -13.25 -17.32 3.35
N VAL A 99 -13.33 -16.84 4.58
CA VAL A 99 -12.18 -16.32 5.33
C VAL A 99 -11.69 -17.42 6.26
N THR A 100 -10.38 -17.57 6.37
CA THR A 100 -9.75 -18.43 7.38
C THR A 100 -9.80 -17.72 8.72
N GLU A 101 -10.56 -18.25 9.67
CA GLU A 101 -10.56 -17.75 11.05
C GLU A 101 -9.27 -18.16 11.75
N LEU A 102 -8.61 -17.20 12.38
CA LEU A 102 -7.35 -17.38 13.08
C LEU A 102 -7.48 -16.87 14.53
N ASN A 103 -6.58 -17.33 15.39
CA ASN A 103 -6.48 -16.85 16.77
C ASN A 103 -5.02 -16.94 17.24
N GLU A 104 -4.10 -16.58 16.34
CA GLU A 104 -2.67 -16.60 16.63
C GLU A 104 -2.32 -15.33 17.40
N LYS A 105 -1.72 -15.49 18.58
CA LYS A 105 -1.45 -14.40 19.51
C LYS A 105 0.06 -14.29 19.78
N ALA A 106 0.60 -13.09 19.63
CA ALA A 106 1.93 -12.72 20.06
C ALA A 106 1.86 -11.59 21.09
N ILE A 107 2.81 -11.53 22.02
CA ILE A 107 2.86 -10.48 23.05
C ILE A 107 4.27 -9.92 23.08
N SER A 108 4.37 -8.60 23.05
CA SER A 108 5.63 -7.85 23.13
C SER A 108 5.36 -6.53 23.83
N ASN A 109 6.26 -6.11 24.72
CA ASN A 109 6.19 -4.83 25.44
C ASN A 109 4.81 -4.47 26.01
N GLY A 110 4.13 -5.46 26.61
CA GLY A 110 2.84 -5.26 27.28
C GLY A 110 1.64 -5.14 26.34
N VAL A 111 1.84 -5.23 25.02
CA VAL A 111 0.77 -5.25 24.02
C VAL A 111 0.67 -6.66 23.43
N ALA A 112 -0.56 -7.16 23.38
CA ALA A 112 -0.88 -8.43 22.76
C ALA A 112 -1.56 -8.21 21.40
N VAL A 113 -0.98 -8.79 20.35
CA VAL A 113 -1.52 -8.74 18.99
C VAL A 113 -2.06 -10.13 18.66
N THR A 114 -3.29 -10.19 18.13
CA THR A 114 -3.95 -11.43 17.72
C THR A 114 -4.37 -11.32 16.26
N ILE A 115 -3.85 -12.18 15.39
CA ILE A 115 -4.38 -12.33 14.03
C ILE A 115 -5.73 -13.01 14.13
N THR A 116 -6.78 -12.34 13.64
CA THR A 116 -8.16 -12.81 13.77
C THR A 116 -8.65 -13.52 12.52
N SER A 117 -8.19 -13.11 11.35
CA SER A 117 -8.62 -13.74 10.10
C SER A 117 -7.68 -13.43 8.94
N ALA A 118 -7.68 -14.31 7.94
CA ALA A 118 -7.01 -14.08 6.66
C ALA A 118 -7.76 -14.71 5.49
N TYR A 119 -7.72 -14.09 4.32
CA TYR A 119 -8.21 -14.68 3.07
C TYR A 119 -7.24 -14.42 1.92
N TYR A 120 -7.35 -15.24 0.87
CA TYR A 120 -6.66 -15.00 -0.40
C TYR A 120 -7.60 -15.34 -1.56
N ASP A 121 -8.09 -14.33 -2.26
CA ASP A 121 -9.09 -14.51 -3.32
C ASP A 121 -8.50 -14.86 -4.69
N GLY A 122 -7.17 -15.00 -4.74
CA GLY A 122 -6.39 -15.19 -5.96
C GLY A 122 -5.60 -13.96 -6.38
N ASN A 123 -5.97 -12.78 -5.88
CA ASN A 123 -5.38 -11.50 -6.26
C ASN A 123 -4.93 -10.68 -5.06
N ILE A 124 -5.75 -10.66 -4.01
CA ILE A 124 -5.54 -9.88 -2.80
C ILE A 124 -5.54 -10.83 -1.61
N ILE A 125 -4.58 -10.60 -0.71
CA ILE A 125 -4.54 -11.22 0.61
C ILE A 125 -5.04 -10.18 1.61
N GLY A 126 -6.13 -10.47 2.30
CA GLY A 126 -6.62 -9.63 3.38
C GLY A 126 -6.32 -10.26 4.73
N VAL A 127 -5.86 -9.46 5.69
CA VAL A 127 -5.58 -9.90 7.06
C VAL A 127 -6.22 -8.91 8.04
N THR A 128 -6.88 -9.45 9.07
CA THR A 128 -7.39 -8.66 10.19
C THR A 128 -6.72 -9.07 11.48
N PHE A 129 -6.56 -8.12 12.39
CA PHE A 129 -5.96 -8.36 13.70
C PHE A 129 -6.59 -7.49 14.79
N ARG A 130 -6.37 -7.89 16.05
CA ARG A 130 -6.73 -7.14 17.25
C ARG A 130 -5.48 -6.86 18.08
N ALA A 131 -5.39 -5.68 18.65
CA ALA A 131 -4.36 -5.30 19.61
C ALA A 131 -5.00 -4.94 20.97
N GLU A 132 -4.44 -5.52 22.03
CA GLU A 132 -4.88 -5.36 23.42
C GLU A 132 -3.70 -4.88 24.26
N GLY A 133 -3.89 -3.86 25.07
CA GLY A 133 -2.83 -3.28 25.91
C GLY A 133 -2.99 -1.78 26.04
N ASP A 134 -2.07 -1.16 26.80
CA ASP A 134 -2.01 0.30 26.92
C ASP A 134 -1.36 0.90 25.67
N ILE A 135 -2.16 1.00 24.60
CA ILE A 135 -1.78 1.68 23.37
C ILE A 135 -2.54 3.01 23.28
N THR A 136 -1.79 4.10 23.44
CA THR A 136 -2.31 5.45 23.32
C THR A 136 -1.76 6.06 22.04
N LYS A 137 -2.65 6.47 21.13
CA LYS A 137 -2.27 7.27 19.96
C LYS A 137 -1.54 8.58 20.32
N ASN A 138 -1.52 8.97 21.59
CA ASN A 138 -0.92 10.20 22.11
C ASN A 138 0.55 10.07 22.58
N HIS A 139 1.14 8.87 22.54
CA HIS A 139 2.57 8.66 22.83
C HIS A 139 3.37 8.23 21.60
N ALA A 140 2.75 8.29 20.42
CA ALA A 140 3.42 8.16 19.15
C ALA A 140 4.53 9.24 19.04
N PRO A 141 5.83 8.90 18.98
CA PRO A 141 6.83 9.87 18.54
C PRO A 141 6.42 10.45 17.17
N ASP A 142 6.88 11.66 16.84
CA ASP A 142 6.56 12.41 15.60
C ASP A 142 6.75 11.61 14.29
N ASN A 143 7.35 10.42 14.36
CA ASN A 143 7.61 9.49 13.25
C ASN A 143 6.77 8.20 13.29
N SER A 144 5.65 8.16 14.01
CA SER A 144 4.80 6.96 14.04
C SER A 144 4.00 6.82 12.74
N PRO A 145 3.75 5.59 12.24
CA PRO A 145 2.96 5.40 11.04
C PRO A 145 1.57 6.03 11.17
N GLU A 146 1.07 6.67 10.12
CA GLU A 146 -0.27 7.28 10.10
C GLU A 146 -1.38 6.26 10.40
N SER A 147 -1.18 5.01 9.96
CA SER A 147 -2.06 3.87 10.27
C SER A 147 -2.06 3.47 11.75
N GLY A 148 -1.08 3.93 12.53
CA GLY A 148 -0.89 3.57 13.94
C GLY A 148 -0.19 2.23 14.15
N TYR A 149 0.35 1.59 13.11
CA TYR A 149 1.17 0.38 13.22
C TYR A 149 2.09 0.23 11.99
N SER A 150 3.20 -0.48 12.16
CA SER A 150 4.11 -0.87 11.08
C SER A 150 4.36 -2.37 11.12
N PHE A 151 4.61 -2.94 9.96
CA PHE A 151 4.98 -4.34 9.81
C PHE A 151 5.91 -4.53 8.62
N HIS A 152 6.65 -5.63 8.67
CA HIS A 152 7.29 -6.19 7.49
C HIS A 152 6.83 -7.63 7.25
N ILE A 153 6.75 -8.00 5.98
CA ILE A 153 6.78 -9.37 5.51
C ILE A 153 8.23 -9.79 5.20
N PHE A 154 8.55 -11.07 5.40
CA PHE A 154 9.87 -11.69 5.15
C PHE A 154 11.07 -11.05 5.89
N ASP A 155 12.11 -10.61 5.17
CA ASP A 155 13.52 -10.41 5.59
C ASP A 155 13.78 -9.15 6.42
N GLY A 156 12.79 -8.67 7.17
CA GLY A 156 12.98 -7.51 8.06
C GLY A 156 12.99 -6.15 7.35
N ASN A 157 12.73 -6.11 6.04
CA ASN A 157 12.81 -4.88 5.27
C ASN A 157 11.43 -4.29 4.96
N GLU A 158 11.03 -3.25 5.72
CA GLU A 158 9.78 -2.50 5.52
C GLU A 158 9.68 -1.78 4.15
N GLN A 159 10.77 -1.68 3.39
CA GLN A 159 10.80 -1.13 2.03
C GLN A 159 10.66 -2.20 0.93
N LYS A 160 10.73 -3.49 1.30
CA LYS A 160 10.51 -4.64 0.39
C LYS A 160 9.18 -5.32 0.66
N GLN A 161 8.14 -4.51 0.90
CA GLN A 161 6.79 -5.01 1.12
C GLN A 161 6.08 -5.21 -0.21
N TRP A 162 5.10 -6.10 -0.23
CA TRP A 162 4.13 -6.11 -1.31
C TRP A 162 3.28 -4.85 -1.25
N ALA A 163 2.84 -4.37 -2.42
CA ALA A 163 1.87 -3.30 -2.50
C ALA A 163 0.58 -3.71 -1.78
N GLY A 164 -0.22 -2.74 -1.36
CA GLY A 164 -1.48 -3.00 -0.67
C GLY A 164 -1.88 -1.85 0.24
N THR A 165 -2.97 -2.03 0.98
CA THR A 165 -3.52 -1.01 1.87
C THR A 165 -3.29 -1.33 3.34
N ARG A 166 -3.24 -0.29 4.16
CA ARG A 166 -3.17 -0.39 5.63
C ARG A 166 -4.27 0.46 6.23
N GLU A 167 -5.21 -0.17 6.89
CA GLU A 167 -6.31 0.52 7.55
C GLU A 167 -5.89 1.04 8.91
N SER A 168 -6.12 2.31 9.18
CA SER A 168 -5.75 2.91 10.47
C SER A 168 -6.37 2.19 11.65
N LEU A 169 -5.59 1.98 12.74
CA LEU A 169 -6.09 1.34 13.95
C LEU A 169 -7.36 2.04 14.48
N GLN A 170 -8.41 1.27 14.67
CA GLN A 170 -9.68 1.75 15.23
C GLN A 170 -9.89 1.16 16.63
N LYS A 171 -10.36 1.99 17.56
CA LYS A 171 -10.66 1.55 18.93
C LYS A 171 -12.07 0.93 18.95
N LYS A 172 -12.20 -0.31 19.42
CA LYS A 172 -13.46 -1.05 19.52
C LYS A 172 -13.50 -1.90 20.79
N ASP A 173 -14.56 -1.74 21.58
CA ASP A 173 -14.81 -2.48 22.82
C ASP A 173 -13.63 -2.52 23.81
N GLY A 174 -12.93 -1.39 23.95
CA GLY A 174 -11.76 -1.26 24.82
C GLY A 174 -10.45 -1.81 24.26
N ASN A 175 -10.49 -2.45 23.09
CA ASN A 175 -9.32 -2.92 22.33
C ASN A 175 -9.15 -2.10 21.04
N TYR A 176 -8.16 -2.45 20.23
CA TYR A 176 -7.99 -1.90 18.90
C TYR A 176 -8.06 -2.99 17.85
N ILE A 177 -8.61 -2.67 16.69
CA ILE A 177 -8.63 -3.53 15.51
C ILE A 177 -7.85 -2.87 14.39
N GLY A 178 -7.27 -3.69 13.53
CA GLY A 178 -6.58 -3.28 12.32
C GLY A 178 -6.81 -4.26 11.18
N ALA A 179 -6.63 -3.79 9.97
CA ALA A 179 -6.69 -4.61 8.77
C ALA A 179 -5.64 -4.13 7.76
N PHE A 180 -5.08 -5.04 6.99
CA PHE A 180 -4.25 -4.69 5.85
C PHE A 180 -4.52 -5.65 4.70
N THR A 181 -4.28 -5.15 3.50
CA THR A 181 -4.29 -5.96 2.29
C THR A 181 -2.89 -6.01 1.69
N LEU A 182 -2.59 -7.11 1.01
CA LEU A 182 -1.40 -7.25 0.19
C LEU A 182 -1.84 -7.68 -1.20
N GLU A 183 -1.43 -6.91 -2.19
CA GLU A 183 -1.54 -7.25 -3.60
C GLU A 183 -0.51 -8.32 -3.94
N TYR A 184 -1.02 -9.39 -4.51
CA TYR A 184 -0.19 -10.46 -4.99
C TYR A 184 0.34 -10.10 -6.39
N SER A 185 1.64 -9.74 -6.47
CA SER A 185 2.31 -9.21 -7.67
C SER A 185 3.04 -10.26 -8.50
N GLU A 186 3.26 -11.45 -7.95
CA GLU A 186 4.04 -12.50 -8.60
C GLU A 186 3.21 -13.31 -9.60
N LYS A 187 3.89 -13.88 -10.61
CA LYS A 187 3.23 -14.52 -11.76
C LYS A 187 2.51 -15.82 -11.38
N GLU A 188 3.08 -16.61 -10.46
CA GLU A 188 2.50 -17.86 -9.94
C GLU A 188 3.01 -18.14 -8.52
N TRP A 189 2.11 -18.26 -7.53
CA TRP A 189 2.42 -18.77 -6.20
C TRP A 189 1.64 -20.05 -5.96
N PRO A 190 2.12 -20.89 -5.03
CA PRO A 190 1.39 -22.07 -4.62
C PRO A 190 0.00 -21.68 -4.09
N THR A 191 -0.98 -22.54 -4.37
CA THR A 191 -2.37 -22.40 -3.90
C THR A 191 -2.50 -22.41 -2.37
N ALA A 192 -1.41 -22.73 -1.66
CA ALA A 192 -1.30 -22.58 -0.22
C ALA A 192 0.15 -22.27 0.19
N PHE A 193 0.33 -21.41 1.18
CA PHE A 193 1.63 -21.01 1.71
C PHE A 193 1.50 -20.43 3.12
N THR A 194 2.62 -20.13 3.75
CA THR A 194 2.67 -19.41 5.03
C THR A 194 3.21 -18.01 4.79
N LEU A 195 2.45 -16.98 5.17
CA LEU A 195 2.85 -15.58 5.10
C LEU A 195 3.53 -15.17 6.42
N PRO A 196 4.86 -14.97 6.44
CA PRO A 196 5.52 -14.42 7.61
C PRO A 196 5.19 -12.93 7.73
N VAL A 197 4.67 -12.53 8.88
CA VAL A 197 4.36 -11.13 9.21
C VAL A 197 4.97 -10.79 10.56
N THR A 198 5.75 -9.72 10.62
CA THR A 198 6.27 -9.17 11.88
C THR A 198 5.84 -7.73 12.02
N PHE A 199 5.03 -7.44 13.03
CA PHE A 199 4.75 -6.05 13.42
C PHE A 199 5.94 -5.50 14.22
N THR A 200 6.32 -4.25 13.94
CA THR A 200 7.44 -3.53 14.56
C THR A 200 6.98 -2.39 15.47
N ASN A 201 5.78 -1.87 15.21
CA ASN A 201 5.12 -0.85 16.03
C ASN A 201 3.63 -1.14 16.14
N MET A 202 3.06 -0.93 17.33
CA MET A 202 1.63 -1.02 17.59
C MET A 202 1.17 0.15 18.46
N GLY A 203 0.44 1.09 17.86
CA GLY A 203 -0.11 2.25 18.56
C GLY A 203 0.94 3.09 19.29
N GLY A 204 2.13 3.25 18.72
CA GLY A 204 3.26 3.98 19.33
C GLY A 204 4.18 3.10 20.19
N VAL A 205 3.76 1.87 20.55
CA VAL A 205 4.60 0.92 21.28
C VAL A 205 5.49 0.16 20.29
N GLN A 206 6.80 0.34 20.42
CA GLN A 206 7.80 -0.44 19.68
C GLN A 206 7.84 -1.86 20.21
N GLY A 207 7.99 -2.86 19.35
CA GLY A 207 8.08 -4.27 19.74
C GLY A 207 8.07 -5.18 18.53
N GLU A 208 8.27 -6.48 18.75
CA GLU A 208 8.23 -7.49 17.68
C GLU A 208 7.10 -8.48 17.94
N TRP A 209 6.14 -8.56 17.02
CA TRP A 209 5.05 -9.55 17.02
C TRP A 209 5.08 -10.32 15.71
N THR A 210 5.64 -11.53 15.75
CA THR A 210 5.85 -12.39 14.58
C THR A 210 4.76 -13.44 14.45
N PHE A 211 4.25 -13.64 13.23
CA PHE A 211 3.20 -14.58 12.87
C PHE A 211 3.57 -15.34 11.60
N ASP A 212 3.12 -16.59 11.53
CA ASP A 212 3.25 -17.48 10.38
C ASP A 212 1.84 -17.78 9.84
N ILE A 213 1.26 -16.81 9.13
CA ILE A 213 -0.16 -16.83 8.78
C ILE A 213 -0.42 -17.86 7.67
N PRO A 214 -1.24 -18.91 7.88
CA PRO A 214 -1.55 -19.87 6.85
C PRO A 214 -2.48 -19.24 5.81
N ILE A 215 -2.02 -19.18 4.56
CA ILE A 215 -2.79 -18.66 3.43
C ILE A 215 -3.16 -19.81 2.51
N LYS A 216 -4.45 -19.89 2.16
CA LYS A 216 -4.98 -20.80 1.15
C LYS A 216 -5.76 -20.01 0.12
N GLN A 217 -5.39 -20.16 -1.14
CA GLN A 217 -6.09 -19.53 -2.25
C GLN A 217 -7.50 -20.11 -2.36
N LEU A 218 -8.48 -19.21 -2.48
CA LEU A 218 -9.84 -19.56 -2.82
C LEU A 218 -9.92 -20.06 -4.28
N PRO A 219 -10.93 -20.87 -4.64
CA PRO A 219 -11.08 -21.32 -6.02
C PRO A 219 -11.16 -20.15 -7.01
N VAL A 220 -10.25 -20.14 -7.98
CA VAL A 220 -10.21 -19.17 -9.09
C VAL A 220 -10.49 -19.88 -10.41
N LYS A 221 -11.16 -19.18 -11.34
CA LYS A 221 -11.29 -19.61 -12.73
C LYS A 221 -10.24 -18.89 -13.57
N LYS A 222 -9.30 -19.64 -14.14
CA LYS A 222 -8.26 -19.14 -15.05
C LYS A 222 -8.70 -19.31 -16.49
N ILE A 223 -8.68 -18.21 -17.25
CA ILE A 223 -8.89 -18.19 -18.70
C ILE A 223 -7.55 -17.80 -19.33
N LEU A 224 -6.99 -18.68 -20.16
CA LEU A 224 -5.81 -18.37 -20.95
C LEU A 224 -6.23 -17.73 -22.27
N THR A 225 -5.52 -16.70 -22.70
CA THR A 225 -5.76 -16.03 -23.98
C THR A 225 -4.44 -15.54 -24.56
N ASN A 226 -4.42 -15.28 -25.85
CA ASN A 226 -3.31 -14.63 -26.55
C ASN A 226 -3.85 -13.56 -27.52
N THR A 227 -5.00 -12.97 -27.16
CA THR A 227 -5.62 -11.89 -27.91
C THR A 227 -4.79 -10.62 -27.76
N GLU A 228 -4.56 -9.95 -28.88
CA GLU A 228 -3.85 -8.68 -28.94
C GLU A 228 -4.68 -7.64 -29.68
N SER A 229 -4.47 -6.39 -29.31
CA SER A 229 -4.96 -5.23 -30.03
C SER A 229 -3.81 -4.26 -30.18
N VAL A 230 -3.61 -3.74 -31.39
CA VAL A 230 -2.45 -2.90 -31.73
C VAL A 230 -2.94 -1.75 -32.61
N SER A 231 -2.42 -0.57 -32.33
CA SER A 231 -2.59 0.64 -33.16
C SER A 231 -2.02 0.44 -34.56
N SER A 232 -2.53 1.19 -35.53
CA SER A 232 -2.11 1.08 -36.93
C SER A 232 -0.63 1.39 -37.18
N ASP A 233 -0.01 2.22 -36.33
CA ASP A 233 1.40 2.58 -36.39
C ASP A 233 2.30 1.66 -35.54
N GLY A 234 1.71 0.74 -34.77
CA GLY A 234 2.42 -0.21 -33.91
C GLY A 234 3.00 0.40 -32.64
N VAL A 235 2.76 1.68 -32.35
CA VAL A 235 3.33 2.37 -31.18
C VAL A 235 2.64 1.92 -29.89
N TYR A 236 1.32 1.70 -29.98
CA TYR A 236 0.47 1.25 -28.88
C TYR A 236 -0.03 -0.16 -29.13
N GLY A 237 0.09 -1.02 -28.13
CA GLY A 237 -0.44 -2.37 -28.20
C GLY A 237 -0.76 -2.94 -26.82
N LEU A 238 -1.74 -3.82 -26.76
CA LEU A 238 -2.09 -4.57 -25.57
C LEU A 238 -2.25 -6.04 -25.93
N LYS A 239 -1.46 -6.90 -25.28
CA LYS A 239 -1.50 -8.34 -25.42
C LYS A 239 -2.00 -8.96 -24.12
N MET A 240 -3.21 -9.52 -24.15
CA MET A 240 -3.80 -10.20 -23.01
C MET A 240 -3.28 -11.64 -22.93
N SER A 241 -2.82 -12.03 -21.74
CA SER A 241 -2.22 -13.35 -21.47
C SER A 241 -3.19 -14.27 -20.72
N SER A 242 -3.87 -13.72 -19.70
CA SER A 242 -4.82 -14.50 -18.91
C SER A 242 -5.75 -13.64 -18.09
N ILE A 243 -6.89 -14.21 -17.73
CA ILE A 243 -7.85 -13.64 -16.76
C ILE A 243 -7.99 -14.63 -15.59
N LEU A 244 -7.87 -14.12 -14.36
CA LEU A 244 -8.09 -14.88 -13.13
C LEU A 244 -9.34 -14.35 -12.44
N ILE A 245 -10.44 -15.08 -12.53
CA ILE A 245 -11.72 -14.73 -11.92
C ILE A 245 -11.78 -15.35 -10.52
N GLY A 246 -11.57 -14.53 -9.51
CA GLY A 246 -11.75 -14.87 -8.09
C GLY A 246 -13.17 -14.58 -7.61
N LYS A 247 -13.43 -14.85 -6.34
CA LYS A 247 -14.77 -14.66 -5.73
C LYS A 247 -15.18 -13.20 -5.61
N THR A 248 -14.21 -12.33 -5.31
CA THR A 248 -14.40 -10.90 -5.10
C THR A 248 -13.72 -10.05 -6.17
N ASN A 249 -12.52 -10.45 -6.61
CA ASN A 249 -11.76 -9.73 -7.64
C ASN A 249 -11.43 -10.59 -8.86
N THR A 250 -11.38 -9.95 -10.02
CA THR A 250 -10.89 -10.52 -11.28
C THR A 250 -9.65 -9.78 -11.73
N SER A 251 -8.56 -10.52 -11.98
CA SER A 251 -7.33 -9.95 -12.55
C SER A 251 -7.23 -10.20 -14.04
N PHE A 252 -6.86 -9.16 -14.78
CA PHE A 252 -6.49 -9.21 -16.19
C PHE A 252 -4.98 -9.05 -16.28
N HIS A 253 -4.30 -10.07 -16.79
CA HIS A 253 -2.85 -10.07 -16.98
C HIS A 253 -2.54 -9.80 -18.43
N TYR A 254 -1.82 -8.74 -18.70
CA TYR A 254 -1.49 -8.29 -20.04
C TYR A 254 -0.07 -7.74 -20.12
N GLU A 255 0.41 -7.54 -21.34
CA GLU A 255 1.60 -6.76 -21.62
C GLU A 255 1.18 -5.61 -22.52
N ALA A 256 1.49 -4.39 -22.11
CA ALA A 256 1.22 -3.21 -22.91
C ALA A 256 2.52 -2.68 -23.52
N THR A 257 2.47 -2.39 -24.81
CA THR A 257 3.54 -1.76 -25.58
C THR A 257 3.15 -0.29 -25.74
N MET A 258 3.96 0.61 -25.19
CA MET A 258 3.74 2.06 -25.27
C MET A 258 5.04 2.80 -24.92
N PRO A 259 5.17 4.10 -25.25
CA PRO A 259 6.22 4.96 -24.72
C PRO A 259 6.25 4.97 -23.18
N GLU A 260 7.42 5.14 -22.58
CA GLU A 260 7.70 4.92 -21.15
C GLU A 260 6.75 5.66 -20.16
N TYR A 261 6.16 6.80 -20.56
CA TYR A 261 5.30 7.64 -19.70
C TYR A 261 3.84 7.57 -20.04
N ASP A 262 3.50 6.85 -21.10
CA ASP A 262 2.10 6.66 -21.40
C ASP A 262 1.50 5.71 -20.37
N SER A 263 0.23 5.93 -20.08
CA SER A 263 -0.53 5.06 -19.24
C SER A 263 -1.49 4.25 -20.09
N VAL A 264 -1.91 3.10 -19.56
CA VAL A 264 -2.97 2.30 -20.14
C VAL A 264 -4.04 2.09 -19.09
N SER A 265 -5.28 2.25 -19.49
CA SER A 265 -6.46 1.88 -18.72
C SER A 265 -7.31 0.91 -19.53
N LEU A 266 -8.13 0.12 -18.82
CA LEU A 266 -9.05 -0.82 -19.45
C LEU A 266 -10.49 -0.43 -19.08
N ARG A 267 -11.32 -0.13 -20.08
CA ARG A 267 -12.77 -0.12 -19.86
C ARG A 267 -13.33 -1.49 -20.18
N ILE A 268 -14.01 -2.12 -19.23
CA ILE A 268 -14.51 -3.49 -19.37
C ILE A 268 -16.03 -3.49 -19.23
N PHE A 269 -16.70 -4.19 -20.14
CA PHE A 269 -18.14 -4.36 -20.16
C PHE A 269 -18.53 -5.84 -20.23
N ASP A 270 -19.61 -6.22 -19.56
CA ASP A 270 -20.20 -7.56 -19.68
C ASP A 270 -21.04 -7.73 -20.96
N ASP A 271 -21.64 -8.91 -21.16
CA ASP A 271 -22.50 -9.21 -22.31
C ASP A 271 -23.85 -8.48 -22.31
N GLN A 272 -24.16 -7.76 -21.23
CA GLN A 272 -25.36 -6.93 -21.09
C GLN A 272 -25.06 -5.44 -21.26
N GLY A 273 -23.78 -5.06 -21.40
CA GLY A 273 -23.33 -3.67 -21.54
C GLY A 273 -23.12 -2.95 -20.21
N ASN A 274 -23.09 -3.64 -19.08
CA ASN A 274 -22.75 -3.03 -17.79
C ASN A 274 -21.23 -2.86 -17.71
N GLN A 275 -20.78 -1.66 -17.33
CA GLN A 275 -19.38 -1.40 -17.06
C GLN A 275 -18.98 -2.05 -15.74
N ILE A 276 -17.79 -2.64 -15.72
CA ILE A 276 -17.23 -3.28 -14.54
C ILE A 276 -16.27 -2.30 -13.87
N ASP A 277 -16.44 -2.14 -12.55
CA ASP A 277 -15.64 -1.20 -11.76
C ASP A 277 -14.18 -1.68 -11.66
N GLU A 278 -13.27 -0.78 -12.01
CA GLU A 278 -11.82 -0.96 -11.86
C GLU A 278 -11.43 -0.68 -10.40
N ASN A 279 -10.72 -1.62 -9.79
CA ASN A 279 -10.18 -1.46 -8.44
C ASN A 279 -8.73 -0.94 -8.48
N PHE A 280 -7.93 -1.45 -9.43
CA PHE A 280 -6.53 -1.10 -9.58
C PHE A 280 -6.04 -1.42 -11.00
N ALA A 281 -5.15 -0.60 -11.57
CA ALA A 281 -4.48 -0.90 -12.83
C ALA A 281 -3.00 -0.53 -12.81
N SER A 282 -2.22 -1.30 -13.57
CA SER A 282 -0.79 -1.13 -13.83
C SER A 282 -0.49 -1.60 -15.24
N SER A 283 0.69 -1.29 -15.78
CA SER A 283 1.08 -1.64 -17.16
C SER A 283 1.08 -3.15 -17.50
N LYS A 284 0.98 -4.03 -16.50
CA LYS A 284 0.98 -5.49 -16.66
C LYS A 284 -0.28 -6.19 -16.14
N LYS A 285 -1.07 -5.49 -15.33
CA LYS A 285 -2.17 -6.10 -14.56
C LYS A 285 -3.21 -5.06 -14.22
N ALA A 286 -4.48 -5.42 -14.37
CA ALA A 286 -5.59 -4.65 -13.84
C ALA A 286 -6.57 -5.56 -13.08
N ASN A 287 -7.11 -5.06 -11.97
CA ASN A 287 -8.04 -5.73 -11.07
C ASN A 287 -9.40 -5.06 -11.14
N PHE A 288 -10.45 -5.87 -11.27
CA PHE A 288 -11.85 -5.44 -11.36
C PHE A 288 -12.71 -6.22 -10.39
N SER A 289 -13.88 -5.69 -10.03
CA SER A 289 -14.86 -6.44 -9.22
C SER A 289 -15.40 -7.68 -9.95
N SER A 290 -15.35 -8.84 -9.30
CA SER A 290 -15.90 -10.10 -9.87
C SER A 290 -17.42 -10.18 -9.87
N LYS A 291 -18.12 -9.29 -9.15
CA LYS A 291 -19.57 -9.42 -8.91
C LYS A 291 -20.37 -9.52 -10.21
N MET A 292 -20.01 -8.74 -11.23
CA MET A 292 -20.68 -8.72 -12.53
C MET A 292 -20.11 -9.74 -13.53
N ILE A 293 -18.88 -10.24 -13.31
CA ILE A 293 -18.18 -11.13 -14.25
C ILE A 293 -18.68 -12.57 -14.17
N ASN A 294 -19.07 -13.04 -12.98
CA ASN A 294 -19.39 -14.46 -12.76
C ASN A 294 -20.57 -14.96 -13.60
N ASP A 295 -21.54 -14.09 -13.89
CA ASP A 295 -22.74 -14.45 -14.65
C ASP A 295 -22.62 -14.14 -16.15
N ALA A 296 -21.64 -13.33 -16.53
CA ALA A 296 -21.45 -12.89 -17.91
C ALA A 296 -21.09 -14.04 -18.86
N LYS A 297 -21.50 -13.91 -20.12
CA LYS A 297 -21.13 -14.85 -21.20
C LYS A 297 -19.80 -14.50 -21.83
N TYR A 298 -19.56 -13.21 -22.04
CA TYR A 298 -18.31 -12.67 -22.55
C TYR A 298 -18.03 -11.32 -21.92
N LEU A 299 -16.78 -10.88 -22.05
CA LEU A 299 -16.35 -9.53 -21.70
C LEU A 299 -15.87 -8.80 -22.96
N MET A 300 -16.21 -7.53 -23.06
CA MET A 300 -15.64 -6.59 -24.03
C MET A 300 -14.65 -5.69 -23.31
N ILE A 301 -13.39 -5.76 -23.71
CA ILE A 301 -12.28 -5.03 -23.11
C ILE A 301 -11.85 -3.95 -24.11
N TYR A 302 -11.85 -2.70 -23.68
CA TYR A 302 -11.46 -1.52 -24.47
C TYR A 302 -10.16 -0.95 -23.90
N PRO A 303 -9.00 -1.24 -24.52
CA PRO A 303 -7.73 -0.63 -24.15
C PRO A 303 -7.71 0.85 -24.55
N GLU A 304 -7.37 1.71 -23.60
CA GLU A 304 -7.21 3.15 -23.82
C GLU A 304 -5.85 3.60 -23.30
N PHE A 305 -5.12 4.34 -24.12
CA PHE A 305 -3.79 4.84 -23.79
C PHE A 305 -3.79 6.36 -23.71
N ASP A 306 -3.29 6.90 -22.60
CA ASP A 306 -3.12 8.33 -22.42
C ASP A 306 -1.65 8.70 -22.61
N ARG A 307 -1.42 9.72 -23.41
CA ARG A 307 -0.06 10.22 -23.68
C ARG A 307 0.39 11.12 -22.55
N ASP A 308 1.63 11.00 -22.09
CA ASP A 308 2.21 11.95 -21.13
C ASP A 308 3.59 12.47 -21.59
N GLU A 309 4.08 13.56 -21.02
CA GLU A 309 5.40 14.11 -21.33
C GLU A 309 6.07 14.63 -20.07
N PHE A 310 7.32 14.24 -19.87
CA PHE A 310 8.10 14.81 -18.78
C PHE A 310 8.42 16.28 -18.99
N PRO A 311 8.61 17.02 -17.88
CA PRO A 311 8.95 18.41 -17.99
C PRO A 311 10.23 18.64 -18.80
N THR A 312 10.18 19.66 -19.65
CA THR A 312 11.36 20.12 -20.36
C THR A 312 12.11 21.11 -19.48
N ILE A 313 13.41 20.85 -19.29
CA ILE A 313 14.30 21.70 -18.48
C ILE A 313 15.10 22.59 -19.42
N GLN A 314 15.01 23.90 -19.21
CA GLN A 314 15.73 24.89 -19.99
C GLN A 314 16.39 25.91 -19.07
N LYS A 315 17.69 26.15 -19.24
CA LYS A 315 18.40 27.17 -18.45
C LYS A 315 17.79 28.55 -18.68
N LEU A 316 17.55 29.30 -17.60
CA LEU A 316 17.02 30.66 -17.72
C LEU A 316 18.03 31.57 -18.44
N ASN A 317 17.50 32.48 -19.26
CA ASN A 317 18.28 33.43 -20.04
C ASN A 317 17.62 34.81 -19.99
N ARG A 318 18.43 35.89 -20.01
CA ARG A 318 17.93 37.27 -20.10
C ARG A 318 17.19 37.53 -21.40
N ASN A 319 17.68 36.93 -22.49
CA ASN A 319 17.08 37.07 -23.80
C ASN A 319 15.85 36.19 -23.92
N THR A 320 14.92 36.58 -24.78
CA THR A 320 13.77 35.75 -25.12
C THR A 320 14.22 34.36 -25.59
N PHE A 321 13.58 33.32 -25.07
CA PHE A 321 13.83 31.94 -25.47
C PHE A 321 12.55 31.15 -25.54
N LYS A 322 12.59 30.05 -26.30
CA LYS A 322 11.46 29.16 -26.54
C LYS A 322 11.75 27.79 -25.95
N VAL A 323 10.75 27.18 -25.33
CA VAL A 323 10.77 25.79 -24.89
C VAL A 323 9.66 25.06 -25.64
N GLU A 324 9.96 23.92 -26.26
CA GLU A 324 9.02 23.18 -27.12
C GLU A 324 8.67 21.83 -26.49
N SER A 325 7.38 21.48 -26.57
CA SER A 325 6.90 20.14 -26.25
C SER A 325 7.35 19.16 -27.33
N ALA A 326 7.90 18.03 -26.91
CA ALA A 326 8.31 16.96 -27.80
C ALA A 326 7.11 16.15 -28.35
N ARG A 327 5.97 16.18 -27.66
CA ARG A 327 4.85 15.25 -27.92
C ARG A 327 3.54 15.90 -28.34
N PHE A 328 3.29 17.12 -27.90
CA PHE A 328 1.98 17.76 -28.01
C PHE A 328 1.98 19.01 -28.89
N GLY A 329 3.14 19.41 -29.43
CA GLY A 329 3.24 20.55 -30.35
C GLY A 329 3.05 21.93 -29.70
N TYR A 330 2.92 21.99 -28.38
CA TYR A 330 2.89 23.24 -27.62
C TYR A 330 4.29 23.85 -27.49
N ASN A 331 4.33 25.14 -27.22
CA ASN A 331 5.57 25.82 -26.87
C ASN A 331 5.35 26.94 -25.87
N ILE A 332 6.40 27.27 -25.13
CA ILE A 332 6.43 28.40 -24.19
C ILE A 332 7.45 29.40 -24.68
N ASN A 333 6.98 30.61 -24.96
CA ASN A 333 7.83 31.75 -25.23
C ASN A 333 8.07 32.49 -23.92
N VAL A 334 9.30 32.43 -23.41
CA VAL A 334 9.72 33.20 -22.25
C VAL A 334 10.20 34.54 -22.76
N ASN A 335 9.34 35.55 -22.68
CA ASN A 335 9.56 36.85 -23.29
C ASN A 335 10.55 37.69 -22.48
N ASN A 336 10.49 37.61 -21.16
CA ASN A 336 11.36 38.39 -20.29
C ASN A 336 11.63 37.67 -18.96
N VAL A 337 12.87 37.79 -18.49
CA VAL A 337 13.31 37.29 -17.18
C VAL A 337 13.87 38.48 -16.39
N ARG A 338 13.26 38.77 -15.25
CA ARG A 338 13.63 39.90 -14.40
C ARG A 338 13.93 39.42 -12.99
N GLN A 339 14.95 39.99 -12.36
CA GLN A 339 15.26 39.73 -10.96
C GLN A 339 15.28 41.04 -10.17
N SER A 340 14.62 41.03 -9.01
CA SER A 340 14.66 42.11 -8.02
C SER A 340 14.89 41.51 -6.64
N GLY A 341 16.11 41.65 -6.11
CA GLY A 341 16.54 40.96 -4.90
C GLY A 341 16.45 39.44 -5.07
N SER A 342 15.79 38.77 -4.13
CA SER A 342 15.54 37.32 -4.14
C SER A 342 14.28 36.91 -4.90
N THR A 343 13.72 37.81 -5.74
CA THR A 343 12.52 37.52 -6.53
C THR A 343 12.84 37.49 -8.01
N VAL A 344 12.55 36.37 -8.67
CA VAL A 344 12.65 36.21 -10.13
C VAL A 344 11.24 36.26 -10.71
N SER A 345 11.04 37.03 -11.78
CA SER A 345 9.78 37.15 -12.51
C SER A 345 9.96 36.74 -13.96
N LEU A 346 9.06 35.90 -14.46
CA LEU A 346 9.04 35.42 -15.84
C LEU A 346 7.76 35.89 -16.51
N ASP A 347 7.89 36.58 -17.65
CA ASP A 347 6.77 36.88 -18.55
C ASP A 347 6.74 35.80 -19.63
N LEU A 348 5.68 35.00 -19.68
CA LEU A 348 5.58 33.86 -20.58
C LEU A 348 4.28 33.84 -21.37
N GLU A 349 4.36 33.31 -22.58
CA GLU A 349 3.23 33.10 -23.47
C GLU A 349 3.21 31.65 -23.94
N ILE A 350 2.05 31.00 -23.80
CA ILE A 350 1.83 29.65 -24.31
C ILE A 350 1.44 29.75 -25.78
N GLY A 351 2.31 29.26 -26.66
CA GLY A 351 2.08 29.16 -28.09
C GLY A 351 1.35 27.88 -28.46
N ASN A 352 0.67 27.92 -29.61
CA ASN A 352 -0.10 26.81 -30.19
C ASN A 352 -1.26 26.29 -29.32
N VAL A 353 -1.86 27.15 -28.50
CA VAL A 353 -3.07 26.80 -27.74
C VAL A 353 -4.31 26.97 -28.63
N ASN A 354 -5.07 25.89 -28.84
CA ASN A 354 -6.36 25.96 -29.55
C ASN A 354 -7.48 26.33 -28.57
N HIS A 355 -7.72 27.64 -28.41
CA HIS A 355 -8.64 28.20 -27.43
C HIS A 355 -10.11 27.73 -27.52
N GLU A 356 -10.55 27.21 -28.66
CA GLU A 356 -11.92 26.68 -28.83
C GLU A 356 -12.09 25.28 -28.21
N HIS A 357 -11.01 24.51 -28.16
CA HIS A 357 -11.01 23.11 -27.70
C HIS A 357 -10.35 22.93 -26.33
N PHE A 358 -9.70 23.97 -25.81
CA PHE A 358 -8.82 23.85 -24.66
C PHE A 358 -9.49 24.26 -23.35
N ARG A 359 -9.44 23.38 -22.34
CA ARG A 359 -10.12 23.65 -21.06
C ARG A 359 -9.34 24.69 -20.24
N LYS A 360 -10.04 25.74 -19.78
CA LYS A 360 -9.44 26.88 -19.08
C LYS A 360 -8.77 26.51 -17.75
N ASP A 361 -9.29 25.51 -17.07
CA ASP A 361 -8.72 24.92 -15.85
C ASP A 361 -7.38 24.24 -16.12
N ILE A 362 -7.21 23.56 -17.26
CA ILE A 362 -5.93 22.95 -17.62
C ILE A 362 -4.87 24.02 -17.91
N VAL A 363 -5.21 25.11 -18.60
CA VAL A 363 -4.26 26.23 -18.79
C VAL A 363 -3.79 26.78 -17.45
N ARG A 364 -4.72 26.95 -16.50
CA ARG A 364 -4.40 27.43 -15.16
C ARG A 364 -3.51 26.44 -14.42
N ASN A 365 -3.88 25.16 -14.40
CA ASN A 365 -3.08 24.11 -13.76
C ASN A 365 -1.67 24.06 -14.37
N PHE A 366 -1.55 24.16 -15.70
CA PHE A 366 -0.26 24.20 -16.37
C PHE A 366 0.59 25.38 -15.89
N ALA A 367 0.01 26.59 -15.81
CA ALA A 367 0.70 27.78 -15.33
C ALA A 367 1.11 27.68 -13.84
N GLU A 368 0.31 27.01 -13.01
CA GLU A 368 0.58 26.80 -11.57
C GLU A 368 1.66 25.74 -11.29
N ASN A 369 1.92 24.84 -12.24
CA ASN A 369 2.88 23.74 -12.09
C ASN A 369 4.29 24.06 -12.63
N PHE A 370 4.56 25.29 -13.07
CA PHE A 370 5.93 25.69 -13.39
C PHE A 370 6.80 25.70 -12.15
N GLN A 371 8.02 25.19 -12.31
CA GLN A 371 9.03 25.18 -11.27
C GLN A 371 10.35 25.73 -11.79
N LEU A 372 11.17 26.26 -10.90
CA LEU A 372 12.60 26.43 -11.14
C LEU A 372 13.35 25.27 -10.49
N VAL A 373 14.40 24.81 -11.14
CA VAL A 373 15.36 23.86 -10.60
C VAL A 373 16.74 24.50 -10.57
N ASN A 374 17.50 24.28 -9.50
CA ASN A 374 18.90 24.69 -9.44
C ASN A 374 19.68 24.00 -10.56
N SER A 375 20.35 24.77 -11.42
CA SER A 375 21.06 24.24 -12.59
C SER A 375 22.28 23.40 -12.23
N ASP A 376 22.83 23.59 -11.02
CA ASP A 376 23.94 22.81 -10.49
C ASP A 376 23.48 21.53 -9.78
N ALA A 377 22.16 21.31 -9.66
CA ALA A 377 21.63 20.05 -9.17
C ALA A 377 22.16 18.89 -10.02
N GLU A 378 22.56 17.80 -9.35
CA GLU A 378 23.26 16.69 -10.00
C GLU A 378 22.49 16.12 -11.19
N ALA A 379 21.18 15.98 -11.05
CA ALA A 379 20.29 15.50 -12.11
C ALA A 379 20.29 16.41 -13.34
N VAL A 380 20.31 17.74 -13.15
CA VAL A 380 20.36 18.72 -14.24
C VAL A 380 21.73 18.73 -14.91
N ARG A 381 22.82 18.75 -14.12
CA ARG A 381 24.20 18.77 -14.63
C ARG A 381 24.55 17.54 -15.45
N LYS A 382 24.03 16.37 -15.07
CA LYS A 382 24.17 15.12 -15.83
C LYS A 382 23.27 15.05 -17.07
N GLY A 383 22.36 16.01 -17.25
CA GLY A 383 21.37 16.01 -18.33
C GLY A 383 20.41 14.83 -18.24
N LEU A 384 20.11 14.37 -17.01
CA LEU A 384 19.17 13.29 -16.81
C LEU A 384 17.80 13.71 -17.32
N LYS A 385 17.09 12.75 -17.88
CA LYS A 385 15.71 12.90 -18.31
C LYS A 385 14.92 11.78 -17.67
N GLY A 386 13.61 11.79 -17.87
CA GLY A 386 12.88 10.60 -17.53
C GLY A 386 12.69 10.41 -16.03
N GLN A 387 12.39 9.17 -15.66
CA GLN A 387 12.27 8.74 -14.27
C GLN A 387 13.60 8.87 -13.52
N GLU A 388 14.72 8.74 -14.24
CA GLU A 388 16.06 8.89 -13.69
C GLU A 388 16.31 10.31 -13.16
N PHE A 389 15.79 11.33 -13.86
CA PHE A 389 15.84 12.71 -13.39
C PHE A 389 15.17 12.84 -12.01
N TYR A 390 13.92 12.36 -11.87
CA TYR A 390 13.18 12.48 -10.61
C TYR A 390 13.77 11.66 -9.46
N THR A 391 14.34 10.50 -9.77
CA THR A 391 14.95 9.62 -8.77
C THR A 391 16.22 10.25 -8.17
N GLN A 392 16.96 11.04 -8.96
CA GLN A 392 18.17 11.74 -8.51
C GLN A 392 17.91 13.19 -8.08
N LEU A 393 16.72 13.74 -8.35
CA LEU A 393 16.39 15.10 -8.01
C LEU A 393 16.07 15.21 -6.52
N LYS A 394 16.78 16.11 -5.84
CA LYS A 394 16.50 16.43 -4.44
C LYS A 394 15.42 17.50 -4.36
N SER A 395 14.46 17.33 -3.45
CA SER A 395 13.31 18.24 -3.33
C SER A 395 13.72 19.67 -3.01
N GLU A 396 14.81 19.88 -2.26
CA GLU A 396 15.36 21.21 -1.96
C GLU A 396 15.91 21.94 -3.19
N SER A 397 16.15 21.23 -4.30
CA SER A 397 16.62 21.84 -5.55
C SER A 397 15.48 22.44 -6.38
N LEU A 398 14.22 22.24 -5.98
CA LEU A 398 13.04 22.72 -6.67
C LEU A 398 12.41 23.94 -5.99
N LEU A 399 11.98 24.91 -6.80
CA LEU A 399 11.26 26.09 -6.36
C LEU A 399 9.94 26.18 -7.13
N SER A 400 8.83 26.04 -6.42
CA SER A 400 7.50 26.30 -6.98
C SER A 400 7.25 27.80 -7.16
N ALA A 401 6.37 28.14 -8.10
CA ALA A 401 5.95 29.53 -8.28
C ALA A 401 5.32 30.08 -7.00
N HIS A 402 5.81 31.23 -6.53
CA HIS A 402 5.26 31.96 -5.40
C HIS A 402 3.95 32.68 -5.78
N SER A 403 3.83 33.11 -7.04
CA SER A 403 2.60 33.70 -7.56
C SER A 403 2.50 33.47 -9.06
N VAL A 404 1.28 33.21 -9.52
CA VAL A 404 0.91 33.08 -10.93
C VAL A 404 -0.16 34.12 -11.24
N LYS A 405 0.14 35.04 -12.15
CA LYS A 405 -0.80 36.08 -12.59
C LYS A 405 -1.11 35.89 -14.05
N LYS A 406 -2.39 35.70 -14.37
CA LYS A 406 -2.88 35.70 -15.74
C LYS A 406 -3.00 37.14 -16.24
N VAL A 407 -2.30 37.46 -17.31
CA VAL A 407 -2.24 38.82 -17.91
C VAL A 407 -2.97 38.87 -19.25
N GLY A 408 -3.06 37.73 -19.95
CA GLY A 408 -3.82 37.54 -21.18
C GLY A 408 -4.35 36.11 -21.25
N GLU A 409 -4.93 35.71 -22.38
CA GLU A 409 -5.57 34.39 -22.49
C GLU A 409 -4.58 33.22 -22.31
N SER A 410 -3.41 33.34 -22.95
CA SER A 410 -2.26 32.44 -22.85
C SER A 410 -1.01 33.11 -22.28
N VAL A 411 -1.16 34.30 -21.69
CA VAL A 411 -0.03 35.11 -21.19
C VAL A 411 -0.05 35.16 -19.68
N PHE A 412 1.09 34.81 -19.08
CA PHE A 412 1.26 34.67 -17.65
C PHE A 412 2.49 35.44 -17.17
N ASN A 413 2.40 35.95 -15.95
CA ASN A 413 3.54 36.42 -15.18
C ASN A 413 3.70 35.48 -13.98
N LEU A 414 4.84 34.80 -13.92
CA LEU A 414 5.21 33.91 -12.82
C LEU A 414 6.26 34.59 -11.95
N THR A 415 6.15 34.44 -10.64
CA THR A 415 7.18 34.91 -9.71
C THR A 415 7.68 33.78 -8.83
N PHE A 416 8.99 33.72 -8.60
CA PHE A 416 9.67 32.72 -7.79
C PHE A 416 10.50 33.43 -6.72
N LYS A 417 10.63 32.77 -5.56
CA LYS A 417 11.57 33.18 -4.50
C LYS A 417 12.81 32.30 -4.61
N ILE A 418 13.94 32.91 -4.91
CA ILE A 418 15.26 32.25 -4.95
C ILE A 418 16.05 32.56 -3.68
N GLU A 419 17.16 31.87 -3.47
CA GLU A 419 18.03 32.12 -2.32
C GLU A 419 18.58 33.55 -2.30
N ASN A 420 18.85 34.07 -1.10
CA ASN A 420 19.45 35.40 -0.96
C ASN A 420 20.85 35.40 -1.60
N ASN A 421 21.12 36.40 -2.45
CA ASN A 421 22.33 36.56 -3.25
C ASN A 421 22.49 35.60 -4.45
N ALA A 422 21.57 34.66 -4.68
CA ALA A 422 21.55 33.89 -5.91
C ALA A 422 21.17 34.76 -7.11
N VAL A 423 21.61 34.38 -8.30
CA VAL A 423 21.19 35.02 -9.55
C VAL A 423 20.30 34.08 -10.34
N PHE A 424 19.34 34.60 -11.11
CA PHE A 424 18.40 33.76 -11.83
C PHE A 424 19.10 32.85 -12.86
N GLU A 425 20.28 33.23 -13.35
CA GLU A 425 21.11 32.42 -14.25
C GLU A 425 21.59 31.10 -13.61
N ASP A 426 21.51 30.97 -12.28
CA ASP A 426 21.81 29.72 -11.55
C ASP A 426 20.65 28.71 -11.68
N TYR A 427 19.49 29.12 -12.21
CA TYR A 427 18.29 28.29 -12.28
C TYR A 427 17.89 27.96 -13.72
N SER A 428 17.24 26.81 -13.85
CA SER A 428 16.57 26.36 -15.07
C SER A 428 15.07 26.33 -14.84
N ILE A 429 14.29 26.71 -15.85
CA ILE A 429 12.83 26.54 -15.83
C ILE A 429 12.50 25.10 -16.17
N MET A 430 11.58 24.52 -15.39
CA MET A 430 11.01 23.21 -15.62
C MET A 430 9.57 23.40 -16.11
N VAL A 431 9.34 23.07 -17.38
CA VAL A 431 8.08 23.34 -18.09
C VAL A 431 7.22 22.07 -18.12
N PRO A 432 6.04 22.04 -17.48
CA PRO A 432 5.29 20.81 -17.23
C PRO A 432 4.35 20.45 -18.40
N PHE A 433 4.91 20.18 -19.59
CA PHE A 433 4.10 19.87 -20.79
C PHE A 433 3.15 18.69 -20.61
N GLY A 434 3.48 17.73 -19.73
CA GLY A 434 2.59 16.63 -19.36
C GLY A 434 1.21 17.05 -18.85
N VAL A 435 1.05 18.24 -18.26
CA VAL A 435 -0.28 18.74 -17.85
C VAL A 435 -1.22 18.92 -19.05
N PHE A 436 -0.66 19.15 -20.25
CA PHE A 436 -1.45 19.26 -21.47
C PHE A 436 -2.01 17.94 -21.98
N SER A 437 -1.49 16.78 -21.53
CA SER A 437 -2.07 15.47 -21.80
C SER A 437 -3.57 15.41 -21.49
N MET A 438 -4.00 16.14 -20.45
CA MET A 438 -5.38 16.16 -19.98
C MET A 438 -6.37 16.78 -20.99
N ASN A 439 -5.91 17.42 -22.07
CA ASN A 439 -6.78 17.88 -23.16
C ASN A 439 -6.81 16.93 -24.36
N GLU A 440 -5.93 15.93 -24.39
CA GLU A 440 -5.85 14.98 -25.49
C GLU A 440 -6.89 13.87 -25.30
N GLU A 441 -7.46 13.40 -26.41
CA GLU A 441 -8.26 12.18 -26.37
C GLU A 441 -7.34 10.97 -26.19
N SER A 442 -7.80 10.01 -25.38
CA SER A 442 -7.13 8.72 -25.23
C SER A 442 -7.08 7.98 -26.57
N ILE A 443 -5.95 7.32 -26.83
CA ILE A 443 -5.77 6.48 -28.00
C ILE A 443 -6.50 5.17 -27.74
N LYS A 444 -7.55 4.93 -28.52
CA LYS A 444 -8.42 3.76 -28.39
C LYS A 444 -7.97 2.69 -29.37
N LEU A 445 -7.74 1.48 -28.86
CA LEU A 445 -7.49 0.32 -29.71
C LEU A 445 -8.80 -0.43 -30.00
N GLU A 446 -8.76 -1.32 -31.00
CA GLU A 446 -9.88 -2.23 -31.26
C GLU A 446 -10.20 -3.07 -30.01
N PRO A 447 -11.47 -3.26 -29.67
CA PRO A 447 -11.84 -3.95 -28.46
C PRO A 447 -11.56 -5.44 -28.56
N ILE A 448 -11.16 -6.02 -27.43
CA ILE A 448 -10.89 -7.45 -27.28
C ILE A 448 -12.13 -8.12 -26.68
N LYS A 449 -12.67 -9.13 -27.36
CA LYS A 449 -13.74 -9.97 -26.83
C LYS A 449 -13.17 -11.24 -26.19
N ILE A 450 -13.56 -11.52 -24.94
CA ILE A 450 -13.18 -12.74 -24.24
C ILE A 450 -14.43 -13.53 -23.85
N GLU A 451 -14.56 -14.75 -24.40
CA GLU A 451 -15.63 -15.67 -24.02
C GLU A 451 -15.35 -16.26 -22.62
N LEU A 452 -16.36 -16.22 -21.75
CA LEU A 452 -16.30 -16.78 -20.41
C LEU A 452 -16.96 -18.16 -20.33
N LYS A 453 -17.85 -18.53 -21.26
CA LYS A 453 -18.65 -19.76 -21.21
C LYS A 453 -18.57 -20.56 -22.50
#